data_AF-E6K0M1-F1
#
_entry.id   AF-E6K0M1-F1
#
_cell.length_a   1.000
_cell.length_b   1.000
_cell.length_c   1.000
_cell.angle_alpha   90.00
_cell.angle_beta   90.00
_cell.angle_gamma   90.00
#
_symmetry.space_group_name_H-M   'P 1'
#
loop_
_entity.id
_entity.type
_entity.pdbx_description
1 polymer ?
#
loop_
_entity_poly.entity_id
_entity_poly.type
_entity_poly.pdbx_seq_one_letter_code
_entity_poly.pdbx_strand_id
1 'polypeptide(L)'
;MRLLIDDKEGGSMMGDMHDGMAGGTAGGTTESVGDEEGGSHPLRPLWGMGHDLVFIDDFAGLVGQSSPASLGAPSAPVSSAGFVAAAALSRCSAFTRSSFSSQEIRQAQQRAATKNDSFALHLAGRWAAKESFVKAWCQLLSFAPSSRVEPASDGNLSQDGNSSYGGYPYSLENFPWKEVEIIADAHGVPSLRLSAKLDKAFRGSLDLASDQPVDFRLSISHDGHYASAVLGIGIR
;
A
#
# COMPACT_ATOMS: atom_id res chain seq x y z
N MET A 1 -14.07 7.03 -10.17
CA MET A 1 -13.14 7.18 -11.31
C MET A 1 -12.35 5.89 -11.42
N ARG A 2 -12.60 5.10 -12.45
CA ARG A 2 -12.08 3.72 -12.61
C ARG A 2 -11.06 3.80 -13.75
N LEU A 3 -9.78 3.79 -13.42
CA LEU A 3 -8.72 3.64 -14.41
C LEU A 3 -8.50 2.14 -14.62
N LEU A 4 -9.23 1.59 -15.59
CA LEU A 4 -8.81 0.39 -16.31
C LEU A 4 -7.74 0.88 -17.29
N ILE A 5 -6.49 0.50 -17.07
CA ILE A 5 -5.48 0.57 -18.12
C ILE A 5 -5.72 -0.68 -18.96
N ASP A 6 -6.50 -0.51 -20.03
CA ASP A 6 -6.53 -1.45 -21.14
C ASP A 6 -5.20 -1.35 -21.89
N ASP A 7 -4.59 -2.50 -22.16
CA ASP A 7 -3.54 -2.67 -23.15
C ASP A 7 -4.06 -2.21 -24.52
N LYS A 8 -3.36 -1.26 -25.16
CA LYS A 8 -3.57 -1.01 -26.59
C LYS A 8 -2.29 -0.64 -27.31
N GLU A 9 -2.00 -1.48 -28.31
CA GLU A 9 -0.94 -1.36 -29.29
C GLU A 9 -1.04 -0.10 -30.17
N GLY A 10 0.08 0.16 -30.86
CA GLY A 10 0.40 1.36 -31.62
C GLY A 10 -0.58 1.79 -32.71
N GLY A 11 -0.57 3.10 -32.96
CA GLY A 11 -1.27 3.73 -34.07
C GLY A 11 -0.96 5.23 -34.11
N SER A 12 0.14 5.59 -34.75
CA SER A 12 0.49 6.96 -35.14
C SER A 12 -0.56 7.54 -36.09
N MET A 13 -0.99 8.79 -35.89
CA MET A 13 -1.26 9.72 -36.99
C MET A 13 -1.36 11.18 -36.54
N MET A 14 -0.67 12.00 -37.33
CA MET A 14 -0.56 13.46 -37.39
C MET A 14 -1.92 14.19 -37.50
N GLY A 15 -1.99 15.45 -37.04
CA GLY A 15 -3.02 16.40 -37.47
C GLY A 15 -3.18 17.67 -36.62
N ASP A 16 -2.43 18.71 -36.97
CA ASP A 16 -2.69 20.18 -36.97
C ASP A 16 -3.74 20.78 -36.01
N MET A 17 -3.36 21.67 -35.07
CA MET A 17 -3.27 23.14 -35.24
C MET A 17 -4.51 23.80 -35.84
N HIS A 18 -5.24 24.58 -35.02
CA HIS A 18 -5.75 25.91 -35.41
C HIS A 18 -6.22 26.74 -34.20
N ASP A 19 -5.87 28.03 -34.25
CA ASP A 19 -6.06 29.11 -33.29
C ASP A 19 -7.51 29.51 -32.97
N GLY A 20 -7.70 30.20 -31.84
CA GLY A 20 -8.94 30.89 -31.49
C GLY A 20 -8.83 31.83 -30.29
N MET A 21 -8.22 33.00 -30.51
CA MET A 21 -8.02 34.11 -29.57
C MET A 21 -9.30 34.99 -29.41
N ALA A 22 -9.68 35.33 -28.17
CA ALA A 22 -10.39 36.56 -27.75
C ALA A 22 -10.55 36.50 -26.21
N GLY A 23 -10.20 37.48 -25.36
CA GLY A 23 -10.22 38.93 -25.52
C GLY A 23 -11.35 39.49 -24.65
N GLY A 24 -11.06 39.89 -23.40
CA GLY A 24 -12.07 40.45 -22.48
C GLY A 24 -11.48 41.03 -21.19
N THR A 25 -11.32 42.35 -21.19
CA THR A 25 -10.77 43.23 -20.15
C THR A 25 -11.72 43.52 -18.98
N ALA A 26 -11.11 43.58 -17.79
CA ALA A 26 -11.30 44.52 -16.67
C ALA A 26 -12.71 44.86 -16.14
N GLY A 27 -12.90 44.60 -14.84
CA GLY A 27 -13.94 45.21 -14.01
C GLY A 27 -13.70 44.87 -12.54
N GLY A 28 -13.01 45.76 -11.81
CA GLY A 28 -12.84 45.64 -10.37
C GLY A 28 -14.06 46.15 -9.63
N THR A 29 -14.54 45.37 -8.67
CA THR A 29 -15.46 45.80 -7.63
C THR A 29 -14.99 45.19 -6.31
N THR A 30 -14.50 46.07 -5.44
CA THR A 30 -14.23 45.80 -4.03
C THR A 30 -15.57 45.69 -3.31
N GLU A 31 -15.99 44.49 -2.93
CA GLU A 31 -17.11 44.28 -2.02
C GLU A 31 -16.60 43.72 -0.69
N SER A 32 -16.77 44.56 0.33
CA SER A 32 -17.04 44.31 1.74
C SER A 32 -16.63 42.96 2.34
N VAL A 33 -15.69 43.05 3.28
CA VAL A 33 -15.49 42.13 4.41
C VAL A 33 -16.82 41.95 5.14
N GLY A 34 -17.43 40.77 4.97
CA GLY A 34 -18.53 40.27 5.78
C GLY A 34 -17.97 39.19 6.72
N ASP A 35 -18.46 39.21 7.96
CA ASP A 35 -17.96 38.48 9.11
C ASP A 35 -17.73 36.97 8.86
N GLU A 36 -16.57 36.50 9.32
CA GLU A 36 -16.24 35.07 9.42
C GLU A 36 -17.17 34.40 10.44
N GLU A 37 -18.33 33.93 9.98
CA GLU A 37 -19.01 32.83 10.66
C GLU A 37 -18.09 31.62 10.61
N GLY A 38 -17.77 31.07 11.79
CA GLY A 38 -17.02 29.84 11.99
C GLY A 38 -17.74 28.64 11.38
N GLY A 39 -17.73 28.55 10.05
CA GLY A 39 -18.09 27.36 9.32
C GLY A 39 -17.10 26.29 9.73
N SER A 40 -17.61 25.22 10.36
CA SER A 40 -16.88 23.96 10.46
C SER A 40 -16.55 23.55 9.03
N HIS A 41 -15.36 23.93 8.54
CA HIS A 41 -14.83 23.36 7.32
C HIS A 41 -14.91 21.85 7.52
N PRO A 42 -15.59 21.11 6.62
CA PRO A 42 -15.61 19.67 6.75
C PRO A 42 -14.16 19.24 6.84
N LEU A 43 -13.79 18.60 7.95
CA LEU A 43 -12.43 18.14 8.20
C LEU A 43 -12.02 17.42 6.92
N ARG A 44 -11.01 17.97 6.23
CA ARG A 44 -10.57 17.39 4.95
C ARG A 44 -10.26 15.92 5.24
N PRO A 45 -10.78 14.98 4.44
CA PRO A 45 -10.51 13.57 4.69
C PRO A 45 -9.01 13.36 4.76
N LEU A 46 -8.55 12.74 5.84
CA LEU A 46 -7.14 12.45 6.02
C LEU A 46 -6.80 11.24 5.15
N TRP A 47 -5.82 11.42 4.25
CA TRP A 47 -5.36 10.38 3.35
C TRP A 47 -3.95 9.93 3.70
N GLY A 48 -3.78 8.63 3.85
CA GLY A 48 -2.48 7.95 3.80
C GLY A 48 -2.29 7.29 2.44
N MET A 49 -1.06 7.28 1.93
CA MET A 49 -0.71 6.63 0.68
C MET A 49 0.55 5.78 0.85
N GLY A 50 0.55 4.63 0.19
CA GLY A 50 1.69 3.75 0.11
C GLY A 50 1.84 3.18 -1.29
N HIS A 51 3.09 3.02 -1.71
CA HIS A 51 3.44 2.36 -2.96
C HIS A 51 4.57 1.38 -2.69
N ASP A 52 4.54 0.26 -3.39
CA ASP A 52 5.58 -0.75 -3.32
C ASP A 52 5.84 -1.43 -4.66
N LEU A 53 7.07 -1.93 -4.83
CA LEU A 53 7.55 -2.57 -6.03
C LEU A 53 8.40 -3.80 -5.65
N VAL A 54 8.06 -4.94 -6.25
CA VAL A 54 8.62 -6.25 -5.95
C VAL A 54 9.22 -6.85 -7.22
N PHE A 55 10.48 -7.29 -7.14
CA PHE A 55 11.12 -8.06 -8.20
C PHE A 55 10.68 -9.53 -8.12
N ILE A 56 10.00 -10.01 -9.16
CA ILE A 56 9.30 -11.29 -9.14
C ILE A 56 10.27 -12.46 -9.05
N ASP A 57 11.43 -12.39 -9.70
CA ASP A 57 12.41 -13.50 -9.69
C ASP A 57 13.06 -13.69 -8.31
N ASP A 58 13.45 -12.60 -7.66
CA ASP A 58 13.96 -12.63 -6.29
C ASP A 58 12.88 -13.16 -5.33
N PHE A 59 11.64 -12.72 -5.54
CA PHE A 59 10.49 -13.16 -4.76
C PHE A 59 10.14 -14.64 -4.99
N ALA A 60 10.32 -15.16 -6.22
CA ALA A 60 10.08 -16.57 -6.55
C ALA A 60 10.96 -17.49 -5.69
N GLY A 61 12.23 -17.10 -5.49
CA GLY A 61 13.15 -17.77 -4.57
C GLY A 61 12.61 -17.83 -3.13
N LEU A 62 11.96 -16.77 -2.65
CA LEU A 62 11.35 -16.72 -1.31
C LEU A 62 10.11 -17.61 -1.18
N VAL A 63 9.32 -17.81 -2.24
CA VAL A 63 8.14 -18.68 -2.19
C VAL A 63 8.44 -20.14 -2.55
N GLY A 64 9.71 -20.48 -2.76
CA GLY A 64 10.17 -21.83 -3.04
C GLY A 64 9.86 -22.29 -4.47
N GLN A 65 9.69 -21.36 -5.40
CA GLN A 65 9.62 -21.65 -6.84
C GLN A 65 10.98 -21.37 -7.45
N SER A 66 11.58 -22.37 -8.09
CA SER A 66 12.78 -22.18 -8.91
C SER A 66 12.45 -21.19 -10.03
N SER A 67 13.19 -20.09 -10.14
CA SER A 67 13.03 -19.19 -11.29
C SER A 67 13.30 -19.97 -12.59
N PRO A 68 12.45 -19.87 -13.63
CA PRO A 68 12.69 -20.53 -14.91
C PRO A 68 13.82 -19.89 -15.74
N ALA A 69 14.52 -18.87 -15.23
CA ALA A 69 15.61 -18.21 -15.93
C ALA A 69 16.86 -18.08 -15.04
N SER A 70 17.69 -19.13 -15.00
CA SER A 70 19.10 -18.97 -14.60
C SER A 70 20.04 -19.78 -15.50
N LEU A 71 20.04 -19.46 -16.80
CA LEU A 71 21.20 -19.70 -17.66
C LEU A 71 22.00 -18.40 -17.74
N GLY A 72 22.91 -18.20 -16.77
CA GLY A 72 23.98 -17.21 -16.87
C GLY A 72 23.92 -16.04 -15.88
N ALA A 73 25.01 -15.93 -15.10
CA ALA A 73 25.43 -14.86 -14.20
C ALA A 73 24.79 -14.79 -12.79
N PRO A 74 25.60 -14.82 -11.70
CA PRO A 74 25.17 -14.45 -10.37
C PRO A 74 25.13 -12.93 -10.26
N SER A 75 24.00 -12.30 -10.54
CA SER A 75 23.76 -10.93 -10.05
C SER A 75 23.37 -11.03 -8.58
N ALA A 76 24.14 -10.36 -7.71
CA ALA A 76 23.78 -10.18 -6.32
C ALA A 76 22.33 -9.67 -6.20
N PRO A 77 21.56 -10.08 -5.17
CA PRO A 77 20.21 -9.58 -4.97
C PRO A 77 20.29 -8.07 -4.78
N VAL A 78 19.84 -7.31 -5.78
CA VAL A 78 19.74 -5.85 -5.67
C VAL A 78 18.47 -5.58 -4.86
N SER A 79 18.65 -5.70 -3.54
CA SER A 79 17.64 -5.42 -2.53
C SER A 79 17.21 -3.96 -2.65
N SER A 80 16.12 -3.73 -3.36
CA SER A 80 15.54 -2.41 -3.52
C SER A 80 14.68 -2.12 -2.27
N ALA A 81 15.31 -1.48 -1.29
CA ALA A 81 14.69 -0.68 -0.23
C ALA A 81 13.59 -1.35 0.66
N GLY A 82 14.02 -1.87 1.81
CA GLY A 82 13.51 -1.33 3.08
C GLY A 82 12.44 -2.11 3.88
N PHE A 83 11.76 -3.12 3.33
CA PHE A 83 10.77 -3.89 4.12
C PHE A 83 10.85 -5.42 3.99
N VAL A 84 11.69 -5.92 3.07
CA VAL A 84 11.94 -7.35 2.83
C VAL A 84 12.83 -8.01 3.91
N ALA A 85 13.40 -7.24 4.84
CA ALA A 85 14.29 -7.79 5.90
C ALA A 85 13.58 -8.83 6.78
N ALA A 86 12.29 -8.65 7.11
CA ALA A 86 11.52 -9.62 7.88
C ALA A 86 11.20 -10.91 7.08
N ALA A 87 11.07 -10.79 5.74
CA ALA A 87 10.87 -11.94 4.86
C ALA A 87 12.14 -12.82 4.77
N ALA A 88 13.32 -12.21 4.80
CA ALA A 88 14.61 -12.87 4.64
C ALA A 88 14.99 -13.81 5.80
N LEU A 89 14.32 -13.72 6.97
CA LEU A 89 14.59 -14.57 8.14
C LEU A 89 13.87 -15.94 8.09
N SER A 90 12.89 -16.11 7.20
CA SER A 90 12.09 -17.34 7.11
C SER A 90 12.42 -18.15 5.85
N ARG A 91 12.98 -19.35 6.02
CA ARG A 91 13.21 -20.33 4.94
C ARG A 91 11.97 -20.44 4.03
N CYS A 92 12.16 -20.51 2.71
CA CYS A 92 11.16 -20.28 1.65
C CYS A 92 9.69 -20.65 1.95
N SER A 93 9.42 -21.88 2.42
CA SER A 93 8.03 -22.31 2.70
C SER A 93 7.42 -21.71 3.98
N ALA A 94 8.25 -21.28 4.93
CA ALA A 94 7.81 -20.58 6.14
C ALA A 94 7.31 -19.17 5.83
N PHE A 95 8.00 -18.44 4.94
CA PHE A 95 7.59 -17.10 4.51
C PHE A 95 6.17 -17.10 3.93
N THR A 96 5.90 -17.97 2.94
CA THR A 96 4.57 -18.04 2.33
C THR A 96 3.49 -18.32 3.39
N ARG A 97 3.79 -19.25 4.30
CA ARG A 97 2.90 -19.64 5.40
C ARG A 97 2.90 -18.67 6.56
N SER A 98 3.73 -17.64 6.65
CA SER A 98 3.69 -16.62 7.70
C SER A 98 3.12 -15.31 7.17
N SER A 99 3.22 -15.08 5.86
CA SER A 99 2.83 -13.84 5.20
C SER A 99 1.45 -13.88 4.55
N PHE A 100 0.98 -15.04 4.06
CA PHE A 100 -0.28 -15.14 3.31
C PHE A 100 -1.32 -16.02 4.01
N SER A 101 -2.59 -15.61 3.90
CA SER A 101 -3.73 -16.40 4.33
C SER A 101 -3.94 -17.60 3.40
N SER A 102 -4.65 -18.64 3.89
CA SER A 102 -5.00 -19.78 3.04
C SER A 102 -5.88 -19.37 1.85
N GLN A 103 -6.66 -18.31 1.98
CA GLN A 103 -7.51 -17.81 0.90
C GLN A 103 -6.69 -17.11 -0.18
N GLU A 104 -5.71 -16.29 0.21
CA GLU A 104 -4.77 -15.64 -0.72
C GLU A 104 -4.00 -16.67 -1.55
N ILE A 105 -3.48 -17.71 -0.88
CA ILE A 105 -2.74 -18.80 -1.54
C ILE A 105 -3.62 -19.52 -2.57
N ARG A 106 -4.85 -19.91 -2.19
CA ARG A 106 -5.78 -20.58 -3.10
C ARG A 106 -6.14 -19.71 -4.30
N GLN A 107 -6.46 -18.43 -4.08
CA GLN A 107 -6.76 -17.51 -5.18
C GLN A 107 -5.57 -17.28 -6.10
N ALA A 108 -4.35 -17.16 -5.57
CA ALA A 108 -3.15 -17.01 -6.37
C ALA A 108 -2.89 -18.26 -7.23
N GLN A 109 -3.06 -19.47 -6.68
CA GLN A 109 -2.96 -20.72 -7.45
C GLN A 109 -4.02 -20.80 -8.56
N GLN A 110 -5.26 -20.47 -8.24
CA GLN A 110 -6.35 -20.47 -9.22
C GLN A 110 -6.11 -19.47 -10.36
N ARG A 111 -5.64 -18.26 -10.02
CA ARG A 111 -5.33 -17.23 -11.02
C ARG A 111 -4.16 -17.63 -11.91
N ALA A 112 -3.09 -18.20 -11.32
CA ALA A 112 -1.94 -18.71 -12.07
C ALA A 112 -2.38 -19.75 -13.10
N ALA A 113 -3.18 -20.73 -12.67
CA ALA A 113 -3.71 -21.76 -13.56
C ALA A 113 -4.63 -21.20 -14.65
N THR A 114 -5.45 -20.19 -14.34
CA THR A 114 -6.42 -19.60 -15.28
C THR A 114 -5.74 -18.71 -16.31
N LYS A 115 -4.76 -17.89 -15.89
CA LYS A 115 -4.06 -16.94 -16.74
C LYS A 115 -2.81 -17.52 -17.42
N ASN A 116 -2.45 -18.76 -17.08
CA ASN A 116 -1.20 -19.38 -17.48
C ASN A 116 0.04 -18.57 -17.03
N ASP A 117 -0.06 -17.97 -15.84
CA ASP A 117 0.96 -17.15 -15.20
C ASP A 117 1.65 -17.94 -14.06
N SER A 118 2.73 -17.39 -13.50
CA SER A 118 3.38 -17.98 -12.33
C SER A 118 2.62 -17.68 -11.04
N PHE A 119 2.61 -18.66 -10.13
CA PHE A 119 2.07 -18.46 -8.77
C PHE A 119 2.87 -17.41 -7.99
N ALA A 120 4.20 -17.38 -8.16
CA ALA A 120 5.07 -16.37 -7.57
C ALA A 120 4.68 -14.94 -7.98
N LEU A 121 4.34 -14.70 -9.25
CA LEU A 121 3.89 -13.39 -9.74
C LEU A 121 2.63 -12.91 -9.01
N HIS A 122 1.63 -13.78 -8.84
CA HIS A 122 0.40 -13.40 -8.12
C HIS A 122 0.61 -13.18 -6.63
N LEU A 123 1.55 -13.87 -6.00
CA LEU A 123 1.94 -13.60 -4.61
C LEU A 123 2.78 -12.32 -4.49
N ALA A 124 3.64 -12.02 -5.46
CA ALA A 124 4.45 -10.79 -5.49
C ALA A 124 3.56 -9.55 -5.52
N GLY A 125 2.50 -9.53 -6.35
CA GLY A 125 1.54 -8.42 -6.35
C GLY A 125 0.80 -8.26 -5.01
N ARG A 126 0.48 -9.37 -4.33
CA ARG A 126 -0.13 -9.31 -2.98
C ARG A 126 0.86 -8.84 -1.94
N TRP A 127 2.12 -9.23 -2.05
CA TRP A 127 3.19 -8.75 -1.19
C TRP A 127 3.35 -7.24 -1.32
N ALA A 128 3.43 -6.73 -2.55
CA ALA A 128 3.48 -5.30 -2.83
C ALA A 128 2.29 -4.54 -2.21
N ALA A 129 1.08 -5.12 -2.29
CA ALA A 129 -0.10 -4.53 -1.67
C ALA A 129 -0.03 -4.49 -0.14
N LYS A 130 0.50 -5.53 0.51
CA LYS A 130 0.70 -5.56 1.97
C LYS A 130 1.75 -4.56 2.42
N GLU A 131 2.86 -4.44 1.70
CA GLU A 131 3.87 -3.42 1.99
C GLU A 131 3.32 -2.00 1.79
N SER A 132 2.55 -1.79 0.72
CA SER A 132 1.87 -0.51 0.47
C SER A 132 0.89 -0.15 1.60
N PHE A 133 0.21 -1.13 2.18
CA PHE A 133 -0.61 -0.91 3.38
C PHE A 133 0.20 -0.41 4.56
N VAL A 134 1.30 -1.09 4.90
CA VAL A 134 2.13 -0.67 6.02
C VAL A 134 2.68 0.73 5.78
N LYS A 135 3.15 1.03 4.57
CA LYS A 135 3.65 2.37 4.19
C LYS A 135 2.57 3.46 4.34
N ALA A 136 1.36 3.21 3.85
CA ALA A 136 0.24 4.13 3.98
C ALA A 136 -0.14 4.37 5.45
N TRP A 137 -0.14 3.31 6.26
CA TRP A 137 -0.43 3.42 7.68
C TRP A 137 0.67 4.17 8.44
N CYS A 138 1.95 3.90 8.17
CA CYS A 138 3.06 4.67 8.75
C CYS A 138 2.95 6.17 8.42
N GLN A 139 2.54 6.51 7.20
CA GLN A 139 2.31 7.90 6.84
C GLN A 139 1.18 8.51 7.69
N LEU A 140 0.06 7.81 7.88
CA LEU A 140 -1.02 8.28 8.76
C LEU A 140 -0.56 8.45 10.21
N LEU A 141 0.25 7.53 10.73
CA LEU A 141 0.81 7.63 12.08
C LEU A 141 1.68 8.88 12.24
N SER A 142 2.40 9.29 11.19
CA SER A 142 3.18 10.54 11.22
C SER A 142 2.34 11.81 11.35
N PHE A 143 1.03 11.73 11.05
CA PHE A 143 0.08 12.82 11.27
C PHE A 143 -0.67 12.71 12.59
N ALA A 144 -0.72 11.51 13.20
CA ALA A 144 -1.45 11.26 14.43
C ALA A 144 -0.77 11.97 15.63
N PRO A 145 -1.53 12.66 16.49
CA PRO A 145 -0.99 13.34 17.67
C PRO A 145 -0.21 12.39 18.60
N SER A 146 -0.64 11.14 18.69
CA SER A 146 -0.04 10.07 19.51
C SER A 146 1.41 9.71 19.15
N SER A 147 1.89 10.12 17.97
CA SER A 147 3.29 9.94 17.55
C SER A 147 4.25 10.96 18.17
N ARG A 148 3.74 12.07 18.72
CA ARG A 148 4.53 13.16 19.33
C ARG A 148 4.86 12.90 20.80
N VAL A 149 5.15 11.66 21.18
CA VAL A 149 5.71 11.42 22.52
C VAL A 149 7.08 12.10 22.55
N GLU A 150 7.11 13.31 23.11
CA GLU A 150 8.34 14.03 23.41
C GLU A 150 9.24 13.11 24.23
N PRO A 151 10.55 13.02 23.91
CA PRO A 151 11.46 12.23 24.70
C PRO A 151 11.34 12.72 26.14
N ALA A 152 10.99 11.81 27.06
CA ALA A 152 10.94 12.13 28.48
C ALA A 152 12.20 12.92 28.83
N SER A 153 12.03 14.14 29.35
CA SER A 153 13.12 15.02 29.80
C SER A 153 14.00 14.38 30.87
N ASP A 154 13.56 13.24 31.37
CA ASP A 154 14.15 12.46 32.44
C ASP A 154 14.53 11.13 31.79
N GLY A 155 15.83 10.87 31.58
CA GLY A 155 16.38 9.74 30.82
C GLY A 155 16.13 8.34 31.38
N ASN A 156 14.94 8.06 31.88
CA ASN A 156 14.50 6.76 32.36
C ASN A 156 13.79 6.03 31.23
N LEU A 157 14.45 4.99 30.71
CA LEU A 157 13.84 3.98 29.85
C LEU A 157 12.68 3.34 30.61
N SER A 158 11.46 3.41 30.07
CA SER A 158 10.31 2.71 30.65
C SER A 158 10.65 1.22 30.80
N GLN A 159 10.57 0.69 32.03
CA GLN A 159 10.84 -0.69 32.41
C GLN A 159 9.71 -1.65 31.96
N ASP A 160 9.08 -1.34 30.84
CA ASP A 160 8.05 -2.14 30.22
C ASP A 160 8.69 -2.55 28.89
N GLY A 161 9.12 -3.80 28.76
CA GLY A 161 9.83 -4.32 27.58
C GLY A 161 9.03 -4.28 26.25
N ASN A 162 7.97 -3.47 26.19
CA ASN A 162 7.16 -3.16 25.04
C ASN A 162 7.42 -1.70 24.61
N SER A 163 8.67 -1.38 24.28
CA SER A 163 9.00 -0.09 23.65
C SER A 163 8.40 -0.06 22.24
N SER A 164 7.15 0.38 22.17
CA SER A 164 6.51 0.83 20.94
C SER A 164 7.29 2.05 20.46
N TYR A 165 8.32 1.83 19.64
CA TYR A 165 9.10 2.90 19.00
C TYR A 165 8.11 3.89 18.38
N GLY A 166 8.00 5.10 18.93
CA GLY A 166 7.26 6.21 18.33
C GLY A 166 5.77 5.99 18.03
N GLY A 167 5.02 5.26 18.86
CA GLY A 167 3.57 5.10 18.69
C GLY A 167 3.13 4.09 17.62
N TYR A 168 4.05 3.26 17.12
CA TYR A 168 3.74 2.18 16.18
C TYR A 168 3.33 0.90 16.93
N PRO A 169 2.15 0.31 16.65
CA PRO A 169 1.67 -0.87 17.38
C PRO A 169 2.42 -2.16 17.08
N TYR A 170 3.23 -2.17 16.02
CA TYR A 170 4.02 -3.32 15.57
C TYR A 170 5.42 -2.88 15.15
N SER A 171 6.40 -3.75 15.34
CA SER A 171 7.70 -3.68 14.67
C SER A 171 7.67 -4.44 13.35
N LEU A 172 8.69 -4.25 12.52
CA LEU A 172 8.84 -5.00 11.25
C LEU A 172 8.82 -6.52 11.48
N GLU A 173 9.43 -6.97 12.58
CA GLU A 173 9.62 -8.38 12.89
C GLU A 173 8.37 -9.06 13.48
N ASN A 174 7.46 -8.28 14.09
CA ASN A 174 6.26 -8.82 14.74
C ASN A 174 4.95 -8.49 14.02
N PHE A 175 5.03 -7.81 12.87
CA PHE A 175 3.85 -7.43 12.11
C PHE A 175 3.05 -8.66 11.64
N PRO A 176 1.74 -8.74 11.91
CA PRO A 176 0.94 -9.92 11.61
C PRO A 176 0.51 -9.92 10.13
N TRP A 177 1.44 -10.17 9.21
CA TRP A 177 1.24 -10.10 7.75
C TRP A 177 0.00 -10.82 7.21
N LYS A 178 -0.35 -11.97 7.79
CA LYS A 178 -1.58 -12.73 7.44
C LYS A 178 -2.88 -12.01 7.74
N GLU A 179 -2.86 -11.12 8.73
CA GLU A 179 -4.05 -10.38 9.16
C GLU A 179 -4.36 -9.22 8.21
N VAL A 180 -3.48 -8.93 7.24
CA VAL A 180 -3.75 -8.09 6.06
C VAL A 180 -4.03 -9.02 4.88
N GLU A 181 -5.29 -9.22 4.51
CA GLU A 181 -5.66 -10.11 3.41
C GLU A 181 -5.94 -9.34 2.12
N ILE A 182 -5.30 -9.75 1.02
CA ILE A 182 -5.50 -9.19 -0.31
C ILE A 182 -6.30 -10.17 -1.16
N ILE A 183 -7.61 -9.92 -1.25
CA ILE A 183 -8.57 -10.80 -1.90
C ILE A 183 -9.17 -10.09 -3.10
N ALA A 184 -9.19 -10.79 -4.23
CA ALA A 184 -9.89 -10.33 -5.42
C ALA A 184 -11.35 -10.79 -5.41
N ASP A 185 -12.24 -9.93 -5.91
CA ASP A 185 -13.63 -10.30 -6.19
C ASP A 185 -13.77 -11.18 -7.44
N ALA A 186 -15.01 -11.49 -7.83
CA ALA A 186 -15.30 -12.30 -9.01
C ALA A 186 -14.78 -11.68 -10.32
N HIS A 187 -14.65 -10.36 -10.38
CA HIS A 187 -14.14 -9.62 -11.53
C HIS A 187 -12.62 -9.42 -11.48
N GLY A 188 -11.95 -9.87 -10.42
CA GLY A 188 -10.51 -9.69 -10.26
C GLY A 188 -10.11 -8.37 -9.63
N VAL A 189 -11.06 -7.56 -9.16
CA VAL A 189 -10.77 -6.30 -8.48
C VAL A 189 -10.19 -6.62 -7.10
N PRO A 190 -8.94 -6.20 -6.79
CA PRO A 190 -8.33 -6.49 -5.51
C PRO A 190 -8.93 -5.62 -4.41
N SER A 191 -9.09 -6.20 -3.22
CA SER A 191 -9.53 -5.53 -2.01
C SER A 191 -8.65 -5.94 -0.83
N LEU A 192 -8.45 -4.99 0.09
CA LEU A 192 -7.75 -5.23 1.35
C LEU A 192 -8.77 -5.50 2.45
N ARG A 193 -8.52 -6.51 3.27
CA ARG A 193 -9.31 -6.82 4.47
C ARG A 193 -8.37 -6.98 5.66
N LEU A 194 -8.74 -6.37 6.77
CA LEU A 194 -8.04 -6.54 8.04
C LEU A 194 -8.78 -7.57 8.90
N SER A 195 -8.02 -8.36 9.66
CA SER A 195 -8.59 -9.12 10.78
C SER A 195 -9.20 -8.15 11.79
N ALA A 196 -10.17 -8.59 12.60
CA ALA A 196 -10.74 -7.76 13.66
C ALA A 196 -9.69 -7.29 14.68
N LYS A 197 -8.65 -8.08 14.93
CA LYS A 197 -7.56 -7.75 15.85
C LYS A 197 -6.68 -6.64 15.26
N LEU A 198 -6.28 -6.77 13.99
CA LEU A 198 -5.45 -5.79 13.31
C LEU A 198 -6.21 -4.49 13.03
N ASP A 199 -7.50 -4.56 12.69
CA ASP A 199 -8.36 -3.38 12.53
C ASP A 199 -8.47 -2.59 13.84
N LYS A 200 -8.65 -3.28 14.98
CA LYS A 200 -8.67 -2.65 16.30
C LYS A 200 -7.34 -1.95 16.61
N ALA A 201 -6.21 -2.59 16.31
CA ALA A 201 -4.88 -1.98 16.51
C ALA A 201 -4.66 -0.79 15.57
N PHE A 202 -5.07 -0.91 14.30
CA PHE A 202 -5.04 0.16 13.31
C PHE A 202 -5.81 1.38 13.76
N ARG A 203 -7.09 1.22 14.12
CA ARG A 203 -7.96 2.31 14.60
C ARG A 203 -7.43 2.94 15.88
N GLY A 204 -7.03 2.13 16.85
CA GLY A 204 -6.49 2.63 18.12
C GLY A 204 -5.21 3.44 17.96
N SER A 205 -4.33 3.04 17.03
CA SER A 205 -3.08 3.77 16.77
C SER A 205 -3.28 5.15 16.12
N LEU A 206 -4.41 5.33 15.44
CA LEU A 206 -4.78 6.56 14.74
C LEU A 206 -5.84 7.37 15.51
N ASP A 207 -6.19 6.94 16.73
CA ASP A 207 -7.24 7.53 17.58
C ASP A 207 -8.60 7.66 16.87
N LEU A 208 -8.95 6.64 16.06
CA LEU A 208 -10.21 6.62 15.31
C LEU A 208 -11.34 6.04 16.17
N ALA A 209 -12.53 6.61 16.04
CA ALA A 209 -13.73 6.01 16.62
C ALA A 209 -14.01 4.63 16.00
N SER A 210 -14.65 3.75 16.77
CA SER A 210 -14.90 2.37 16.33
C SER A 210 -15.75 2.28 15.06
N ASP A 211 -16.64 3.24 14.85
CA ASP A 211 -17.55 3.34 13.71
C ASP A 211 -17.06 4.32 12.63
N GLN A 212 -15.92 4.98 12.86
CA GLN A 212 -15.39 5.95 11.90
C GLN A 212 -15.11 5.26 10.56
N PRO A 213 -15.65 5.76 9.43
CA PRO A 213 -15.45 5.11 8.14
C PRO A 213 -14.00 5.18 7.68
N VAL A 214 -13.47 4.01 7.26
CA VAL A 214 -12.14 3.87 6.65
C VAL A 214 -12.32 3.22 5.29
N ASP A 215 -11.80 3.86 4.24
CA ASP A 215 -11.86 3.39 2.86
C ASP A 215 -10.48 2.98 2.37
N PHE A 216 -10.34 1.73 1.94
CA PHE A 216 -9.11 1.19 1.36
C PHE A 216 -9.22 1.16 -0.16
N ARG A 217 -8.34 1.89 -0.85
CA ARG A 217 -8.27 1.95 -2.32
C ARG A 217 -7.00 1.27 -2.79
N LEU A 218 -7.13 0.09 -3.36
CA LEU A 218 -6.00 -0.73 -3.79
C LEU A 218 -5.98 -0.87 -5.32
N SER A 219 -4.80 -0.69 -5.90
CA SER A 219 -4.48 -1.11 -7.26
C SER A 219 -3.22 -1.97 -7.24
N ILE A 220 -3.20 -3.02 -8.05
CA ILE A 220 -2.05 -3.93 -8.20
C ILE A 220 -1.79 -4.07 -9.69
N SER A 221 -0.54 -3.94 -10.09
CA SER A 221 -0.08 -4.18 -11.45
C SER A 221 1.12 -5.12 -11.44
N HIS A 222 1.40 -5.72 -12.59
CA HIS A 222 2.68 -6.36 -12.85
C HIS A 222 2.99 -6.23 -14.33
N ASP A 223 4.26 -6.08 -14.65
CA ASP A 223 4.77 -6.13 -16.02
C ASP A 223 6.21 -6.64 -16.00
N GLY A 224 6.55 -7.49 -16.97
CA GLY A 224 7.81 -8.21 -17.02
C GLY A 224 8.17 -8.87 -15.68
N HIS A 225 9.29 -8.42 -15.10
CA HIS A 225 9.86 -8.96 -13.86
C HIS A 225 9.43 -8.21 -12.60
N TYR A 226 8.47 -7.29 -12.70
CA TYR A 226 8.06 -6.44 -11.59
C TYR A 226 6.58 -6.60 -11.27
N ALA A 227 6.27 -6.63 -9.97
CA ALA A 227 4.92 -6.39 -9.47
C ALA A 227 4.92 -5.10 -8.67
N SER A 228 3.84 -4.34 -8.74
CA SER A 228 3.67 -3.10 -7.98
C SER A 228 2.28 -2.98 -7.39
N ALA A 229 2.16 -2.19 -6.34
CA ALA A 229 0.88 -1.83 -5.78
C ALA A 229 0.85 -0.38 -5.31
N VAL A 230 -0.32 0.24 -5.40
CA VAL A 230 -0.63 1.52 -4.79
C VAL A 230 -1.80 1.30 -3.84
N LEU A 231 -1.67 1.76 -2.60
CA LEU A 231 -2.76 1.79 -1.63
C LEU A 231 -3.00 3.21 -1.12
N GLY A 232 -4.26 3.66 -1.18
CA GLY A 232 -4.76 4.81 -0.44
C GLY A 232 -5.64 4.38 0.74
N ILE A 233 -5.46 5.01 1.89
CA ILE A 233 -6.30 4.87 3.08
C ILE A 233 -6.97 6.22 3.32
N GLY A 234 -8.29 6.28 3.16
CA GLY A 234 -9.09 7.48 3.42
C GLY A 234 -9.87 7.35 4.72
N ILE A 235 -9.70 8.31 5.63
CA ILE A 235 -10.45 8.42 6.89
C ILE A 235 -11.48 9.54 6.71
N ARG A 236 -12.75 9.26 7.04
CA ARG A 236 -13.86 10.22 6.89
C ARG A 236 -14.54 10.52 8.22
#